data_AF-A0A1Y0VLN9-F1
#
_entry.id   AF-A0A1Y0VLN9-F1
#
_cell.length_a   1.000
_cell.length_b   1.000
_cell.length_c   1.000
_cell.angle_alpha   90.00
_cell.angle_beta   90.00
_cell.angle_gamma   90.00
#
_symmetry.space_group_name_H-M   'P 1'
#
loop_
_entity.id
_entity.type
_entity.pdbx_description
1 polymer ?
#
loop_
_entity_poly.entity_id
_entity_poly.type
_entity_poly.pdbx_seq_one_letter_code
_entity_poly.pdbx_strand_id
1 'polypeptide(L)'
;MLNDIDYNQLESNLSPLYLHNQFYDVPGTKWRIIGNNGWYDYTFADNVDKTTEQFWRWKKSFWIDTGIEQPMSDIERMNIVLKQTEQQMQQVSRRKVLFMTHFAVRHEYIHYSEDARFWNMINGMAGSRRMEKLLETYQPELVISGHLHHHFKPLAKSNGIYYNNSVGYHNNRINEWNSDDFFTEWTQRLLITDLK
;
A
#
# COMPACT_ATOMS: atom_id res chain seq x y z
N MET A 1 17.93 0.75 7.17
CA MET A 1 16.55 0.50 6.70
C MET A 1 16.32 0.82 5.22
N LEU A 2 16.95 1.86 4.62
CA LEU A 2 16.79 2.15 3.18
C LEU A 2 17.92 1.59 2.27
N ASN A 3 19.02 1.11 2.86
CA ASN A 3 20.23 0.73 2.11
C ASN A 3 20.59 -0.76 2.26
N ASP A 4 19.74 -1.55 2.90
CA ASP A 4 20.08 -2.92 3.30
C ASP A 4 19.75 -3.96 2.21
N ILE A 5 19.03 -3.55 1.17
CA ILE A 5 18.58 -4.41 0.09
C ILE A 5 18.37 -3.61 -1.21
N ASP A 6 18.84 -4.14 -2.33
CA ASP A 6 18.62 -3.53 -3.65
C ASP A 6 17.29 -3.99 -4.30
N TYR A 7 16.94 -3.36 -5.42
CA TYR A 7 15.74 -3.70 -6.18
C TYR A 7 15.67 -5.18 -6.60
N ASN A 8 16.78 -5.74 -7.12
CA ASN A 8 16.78 -7.12 -7.62
C ASN A 8 16.62 -8.13 -6.47
N GLN A 9 17.22 -7.83 -5.32
CA GLN A 9 17.03 -8.62 -4.10
C GLN A 9 15.59 -8.51 -3.60
N LEU A 10 14.97 -7.32 -3.63
CA LEU A 10 13.56 -7.14 -3.26
C LEU A 10 12.60 -7.94 -4.16
N GLU A 11 12.91 -8.07 -5.44
CA GLU A 11 12.14 -8.86 -6.42
C GLU A 11 12.44 -10.37 -6.36
N SER A 12 13.29 -10.82 -5.41
CA SER A 12 13.65 -12.22 -5.22
C SER A 12 12.93 -12.87 -4.04
N ASN A 13 13.03 -14.21 -3.95
CA ASN A 13 12.48 -14.97 -2.82
C ASN A 13 13.38 -14.84 -1.59
N LEU A 14 13.16 -13.79 -0.79
CA LEU A 14 13.96 -13.52 0.42
C LEU A 14 13.68 -14.48 1.57
N SER A 15 12.43 -14.92 1.72
CA SER A 15 11.98 -15.78 2.82
C SER A 15 10.64 -16.44 2.45
N PRO A 16 10.32 -17.62 2.99
CA PRO A 16 8.98 -18.21 2.86
C PRO A 16 7.84 -17.32 3.37
N LEU A 17 8.15 -16.34 4.23
CA LEU A 17 7.18 -15.39 4.78
C LEU A 17 7.17 -14.04 4.06
N TYR A 18 8.03 -13.85 3.05
CA TYR A 18 8.08 -12.64 2.26
C TYR A 18 7.21 -12.82 1.02
N LEU A 19 6.00 -12.23 1.04
CA LEU A 19 4.98 -12.47 0.02
C LEU A 19 5.00 -11.49 -1.16
N HIS A 20 6.04 -10.68 -1.36
CA HIS A 20 6.06 -9.75 -2.49
C HIS A 20 6.08 -10.49 -3.84
N ASN A 21 5.08 -10.22 -4.67
CA ASN A 21 4.84 -10.94 -5.93
C ASN A 21 4.71 -12.47 -5.73
N GLN A 22 4.19 -12.86 -4.58
CA GLN A 22 3.93 -14.25 -4.23
C GLN A 22 2.50 -14.40 -3.72
N PHE A 23 2.09 -15.65 -3.56
CA PHE A 23 0.84 -16.00 -2.90
C PHE A 23 1.05 -17.13 -1.91
N TYR A 24 0.11 -17.27 -0.98
CA TYR A 24 0.01 -18.38 -0.06
C TYR A 24 -1.41 -18.94 -0.07
N ASP A 25 -1.56 -20.20 -0.46
CA ASP A 25 -2.83 -20.91 -0.36
C ASP A 25 -2.98 -21.45 1.06
N VAL A 26 -4.00 -20.98 1.78
CA VAL A 26 -4.20 -21.33 3.20
C VAL A 26 -4.70 -22.79 3.29
N PRO A 27 -3.93 -23.72 3.89
CA PRO A 27 -4.28 -25.14 3.89
C PRO A 27 -5.65 -25.44 4.50
N GLY A 28 -6.42 -26.31 3.86
CA GLY A 28 -7.74 -26.71 4.33
C GLY A 28 -8.87 -25.70 4.08
N THR A 29 -8.60 -24.61 3.34
CA THR A 29 -9.56 -23.53 3.09
C THR A 29 -9.65 -23.21 1.60
N LYS A 30 -10.54 -22.29 1.22
CA LYS A 30 -10.59 -21.72 -0.14
C LYS A 30 -9.85 -20.38 -0.25
N TRP A 31 -9.05 -19.99 0.74
CA TRP A 31 -8.38 -18.70 0.75
C TRP A 31 -7.01 -18.75 0.09
N ARG A 32 -6.73 -17.73 -0.70
CA ARG A 32 -5.41 -17.36 -1.17
C ARG A 32 -5.05 -15.98 -0.63
N ILE A 33 -3.88 -15.87 -0.01
CA ILE A 33 -3.26 -14.60 0.34
C ILE A 33 -2.37 -14.20 -0.83
N ILE A 34 -2.52 -12.99 -1.37
CA ILE A 34 -1.65 -12.44 -2.41
C ILE A 34 -0.93 -11.22 -1.82
N GLY A 35 0.40 -11.21 -1.91
CA GLY A 35 1.21 -10.11 -1.42
C GLY A 35 1.88 -9.33 -2.55
N ASN A 36 1.96 -8.02 -2.39
CA ASN A 36 2.86 -7.18 -3.17
C ASN A 36 3.26 -5.96 -2.34
N ASN A 37 4.55 -5.67 -2.20
CA ASN A 37 5.03 -4.46 -1.53
C ASN A 37 4.32 -3.18 -2.00
N GLY A 38 3.93 -3.11 -3.28
CA GLY A 38 3.26 -1.96 -3.85
C GLY A 38 4.23 -0.84 -4.23
N TRP A 39 3.65 0.21 -4.81
CA TRP A 39 4.34 1.48 -5.07
C TRP A 39 3.29 2.58 -5.29
N TYR A 40 3.72 3.71 -5.83
CA TYR A 40 2.87 4.84 -6.18
C TYR A 40 3.23 5.40 -7.56
N ASP A 41 2.33 6.22 -8.10
CA ASP A 41 2.43 6.77 -9.45
C ASP A 41 1.83 8.18 -9.58
N TYR A 42 1.72 8.88 -8.44
CA TYR A 42 1.20 10.24 -8.35
C TYR A 42 -0.30 10.40 -8.59
N THR A 43 -1.02 9.33 -8.92
CA THR A 43 -2.43 9.43 -9.32
C THR A 43 -3.39 9.76 -8.17
N PHE A 44 -2.97 9.63 -6.91
CA PHE A 44 -3.75 10.11 -5.77
C PHE A 44 -3.63 11.63 -5.53
N ALA A 45 -2.78 12.34 -6.26
CA ALA A 45 -2.71 13.79 -6.26
C ALA A 45 -3.39 14.41 -7.50
N ASP A 46 -4.52 13.85 -7.91
CA ASP A 46 -5.29 14.26 -9.09
C ASP A 46 -5.93 15.66 -8.97
N ASN A 47 -5.97 16.23 -7.76
CA ASN A 47 -6.37 17.62 -7.51
C ASN A 47 -5.23 18.63 -7.67
N VAL A 48 -4.03 18.19 -8.08
CA VAL A 48 -2.86 19.04 -8.25
C VAL A 48 -2.44 19.09 -9.71
N ASP A 49 -2.42 20.28 -10.29
CA ASP A 49 -1.95 20.51 -11.67
C ASP A 49 -0.41 20.45 -11.74
N LYS A 50 0.11 19.21 -11.81
CA LYS A 50 1.53 18.90 -11.92
C LYS A 50 1.79 17.73 -12.86
N THR A 51 2.90 17.82 -13.58
CA THR A 51 3.41 16.72 -14.40
C THR A 51 4.14 15.69 -13.54
N THR A 52 4.28 14.46 -14.05
CA THR A 52 5.09 13.40 -13.43
C THR A 52 6.51 13.85 -13.08
N GLU A 53 7.14 14.65 -13.95
CA GLU A 53 8.49 15.20 -13.72
C GLU A 53 8.51 16.16 -12.53
N GLN A 54 7.46 16.96 -12.35
CA GLN A 54 7.37 17.88 -11.21
C GLN A 54 7.16 17.11 -9.89
N PHE A 55 6.35 16.04 -9.89
CA PHE A 55 6.25 15.14 -8.74
C PHE A 55 7.58 14.46 -8.42
N TRP A 56 8.29 13.97 -9.44
CA TRP A 56 9.60 13.35 -9.27
C TRP A 56 10.63 14.32 -8.65
N ARG A 57 10.71 15.56 -9.14
CA ARG A 57 11.59 16.59 -8.55
C ARG A 57 11.21 16.92 -7.10
N TRP A 58 9.91 17.01 -6.82
CA TRP A 58 9.41 17.24 -5.46
C TRP A 58 9.79 16.06 -4.55
N LYS A 59 9.58 14.81 -5.00
CA LYS A 59 9.99 13.59 -4.28
C LYS A 59 11.47 13.64 -3.92
N LYS A 60 12.32 13.98 -4.90
CA LYS A 60 13.78 14.08 -4.71
C LYS A 60 14.20 15.09 -3.65
N SER A 61 13.35 16.07 -3.37
CA SER A 61 13.63 17.16 -2.42
C SER A 61 13.02 16.92 -1.04
N PHE A 62 11.84 16.30 -0.96
CA PHE A 62 11.00 16.31 0.24
C PHE A 62 10.53 14.92 0.72
N TRP A 63 10.72 13.87 -0.08
CA TRP A 63 10.19 12.55 0.23
C TRP A 63 11.29 11.56 0.58
N ILE A 64 11.09 10.79 1.64
CA ILE A 64 12.12 9.89 2.21
C ILE A 64 12.56 8.81 1.22
N ASP A 65 11.66 8.34 0.35
CA ASP A 65 11.98 7.32 -0.65
C ASP A 65 12.94 7.81 -1.75
N THR A 66 13.35 9.09 -1.74
CA THR A 66 14.45 9.58 -2.58
C THR A 66 15.75 8.79 -2.37
N GLY A 67 15.97 8.28 -1.16
CA GLY A 67 17.13 7.47 -0.81
C GLY A 67 17.05 6.01 -1.31
N ILE A 68 15.91 5.58 -1.82
CA ILE A 68 15.76 4.22 -2.39
C ILE A 68 16.22 4.25 -3.83
N GLU A 69 17.31 3.55 -4.13
CA GLU A 69 17.78 3.36 -5.50
C GLU A 69 16.82 2.47 -6.27
N GLN A 70 16.34 2.96 -7.41
CA GLN A 70 15.42 2.27 -8.30
C GLN A 70 15.96 2.38 -9.73
N PRO A 71 16.03 1.27 -10.49
CA PRO A 71 16.54 1.29 -11.86
C PRO A 71 15.54 1.89 -12.86
N MET A 72 14.35 2.27 -12.39
CA MET A 72 13.27 2.83 -13.21
C MET A 72 12.56 4.00 -12.50
N SER A 73 11.69 4.69 -13.23
CA SER A 73 10.79 5.72 -12.69
C SER A 73 9.70 5.12 -11.80
N ASP A 74 9.05 5.96 -10.98
CA ASP A 74 7.93 5.55 -10.15
C ASP A 74 6.75 4.99 -10.97
N ILE A 75 6.49 5.58 -12.14
CA ILE A 75 5.44 5.10 -13.06
C ILE A 75 5.75 3.70 -13.58
N GLU A 76 6.99 3.46 -14.01
CA GLU A 76 7.44 2.16 -14.49
C GLU A 76 7.42 1.11 -13.39
N ARG A 77 7.88 1.46 -12.18
CA ARG A 77 7.80 0.57 -11.02
C ARG A 77 6.36 0.21 -10.68
N MET A 78 5.46 1.20 -10.69
CA MET A 78 4.04 0.91 -10.46
C MET A 78 3.44 0.05 -11.57
N ASN A 79 3.88 0.18 -12.83
CA ASN A 79 3.44 -0.72 -13.90
C ASN A 79 3.85 -2.18 -13.64
N ILE A 80 5.05 -2.40 -13.10
CA ILE A 80 5.52 -3.73 -12.70
C ILE A 80 4.63 -4.29 -11.59
N VAL A 81 4.36 -3.49 -10.55
CA VAL A 81 3.46 -3.85 -9.43
C VAL A 81 2.07 -4.23 -9.93
N LEU A 82 1.48 -3.43 -10.82
CA LEU A 82 0.16 -3.70 -11.39
C LEU A 82 0.16 -5.01 -12.17
N LYS A 83 1.17 -5.23 -13.03
CA LYS A 83 1.29 -6.45 -13.83
C LYS A 83 1.45 -7.69 -12.96
N GLN A 84 2.33 -7.64 -11.95
CA GLN A 84 2.53 -8.72 -11.00
C GLN A 84 1.22 -9.05 -10.26
N THR A 85 0.55 -8.03 -9.73
CA THR A 85 -0.72 -8.20 -9.01
C THR A 85 -1.79 -8.78 -9.91
N GLU A 86 -1.95 -8.26 -11.12
CA GLU A 86 -2.92 -8.76 -12.09
C GLU A 86 -2.65 -10.23 -12.46
N GLN A 87 -1.39 -10.59 -12.72
CA GLN A 87 -1.01 -11.97 -13.01
C GLN A 87 -1.36 -12.93 -11.88
N GLN A 88 -1.18 -12.51 -10.62
CA GLN A 88 -1.57 -13.31 -9.45
C GLN A 88 -3.09 -13.45 -9.35
N MET A 89 -3.83 -12.37 -9.59
CA MET A 89 -5.30 -12.36 -9.56
C MET A 89 -5.91 -13.24 -10.66
N GLN A 90 -5.37 -13.22 -11.87
CA GLN A 90 -5.84 -14.06 -13.00
C GLN A 90 -5.69 -15.56 -12.73
N GLN A 91 -4.74 -15.95 -11.86
CA GLN A 91 -4.50 -17.34 -11.48
C GLN A 91 -5.41 -17.82 -10.34
N VAL A 92 -6.26 -16.95 -9.79
CA VAL A 92 -7.21 -17.30 -8.72
C VAL A 92 -8.39 -18.07 -9.33
N SER A 93 -8.34 -19.40 -9.29
CA SER A 93 -9.47 -20.23 -9.70
C SER A 93 -10.36 -20.60 -8.51
N ARG A 94 -11.56 -19.99 -8.44
CA ARG A 94 -12.63 -20.31 -7.46
C ARG A 94 -12.21 -20.24 -5.98
N ARG A 95 -11.19 -19.43 -5.67
CA ARG A 95 -10.71 -19.13 -4.32
C ARG A 95 -11.15 -17.74 -3.89
N LYS A 96 -11.29 -17.54 -2.58
CA LYS A 96 -11.40 -16.23 -1.94
C LYS A 96 -10.01 -15.60 -1.84
N VAL A 97 -9.91 -14.29 -1.93
CA VAL A 97 -8.65 -13.55 -1.94
C VAL A 97 -8.55 -12.60 -0.77
N LEU A 98 -7.43 -12.72 -0.04
CA LEU A 98 -6.91 -11.66 0.81
C LEU A 98 -5.72 -11.02 0.09
N PHE A 99 -5.84 -9.75 -0.29
CA PHE A 99 -4.76 -9.00 -0.90
C PHE A 99 -4.05 -8.11 0.14
N MET A 100 -2.72 -8.15 0.16
CA MET A 100 -1.90 -7.34 1.07
C MET A 100 -0.90 -6.49 0.30
N THR A 101 -0.83 -5.20 0.66
CA THR A 101 0.18 -4.29 0.14
C THR A 101 0.56 -3.23 1.17
N HIS A 102 1.69 -2.53 0.97
CA HIS A 102 2.08 -1.46 1.88
C HIS A 102 1.30 -0.16 1.60
N PHE A 103 1.24 0.25 0.33
CA PHE A 103 0.71 1.55 -0.08
C PHE A 103 -0.83 1.62 -0.02
N ALA A 104 -1.37 2.83 -0.03
CA ALA A 104 -2.80 3.04 -0.09
C ALA A 104 -3.39 2.52 -1.41
N VAL A 105 -4.62 2.00 -1.32
CA VAL A 105 -5.33 1.40 -2.47
C VAL A 105 -6.76 1.90 -2.63
N ARG A 106 -7.15 2.93 -1.85
CA ARG A 106 -8.49 3.53 -1.85
C ARG A 106 -8.37 5.04 -1.71
N HIS A 107 -8.97 5.79 -2.61
CA HIS A 107 -9.06 7.25 -2.49
C HIS A 107 -9.83 7.71 -1.25
N GLU A 108 -10.75 6.90 -0.72
CA GLU A 108 -11.47 7.23 0.52
C GLU A 108 -10.55 7.34 1.75
N TYR A 109 -9.31 6.84 1.67
CA TYR A 109 -8.29 7.03 2.70
C TYR A 109 -7.38 8.25 2.46
N ILE A 110 -7.54 8.96 1.34
CA ILE A 110 -6.71 10.10 0.99
C ILE A 110 -7.40 11.39 1.40
N HIS A 111 -6.68 12.26 2.11
CA HIS A 111 -7.17 13.58 2.47
C HIS A 111 -6.79 14.59 1.40
N TYR A 112 -7.80 15.20 0.77
CA TYR A 112 -7.63 16.25 -0.22
C TYR A 112 -7.97 17.60 0.41
N SER A 113 -7.00 18.50 0.46
CA SER A 113 -7.18 19.87 0.96
C SER A 113 -7.34 20.86 -0.19
N GLU A 114 -8.10 21.92 0.01
CA GLU A 114 -8.27 22.99 -1.00
C GLU A 114 -7.14 24.04 -0.95
N ASP A 115 -6.53 24.23 0.22
CA ASP A 115 -5.62 25.32 0.53
C ASP A 115 -4.15 24.90 0.69
N ALA A 116 -3.88 23.62 0.93
CA ALA A 116 -2.56 23.12 1.27
C ALA A 116 -1.95 22.24 0.17
N ARG A 117 -1.51 22.92 -0.91
CA ARG A 117 -0.89 22.26 -2.08
C ARG A 117 0.28 21.33 -1.73
N PHE A 118 1.05 21.63 -0.68
CA PHE A 118 2.14 20.75 -0.23
C PHE A 118 1.64 19.39 0.26
N TRP A 119 0.54 19.37 1.05
CA TRP A 119 -0.07 18.11 1.52
C TRP A 119 -0.67 17.32 0.36
N ASN A 120 -1.27 17.99 -0.61
CA ASN A 120 -1.78 17.30 -1.79
C ASN A 120 -0.65 16.72 -2.66
N MET A 121 0.56 17.31 -2.67
CA MET A 121 1.71 16.68 -3.34
C MET A 121 2.09 15.35 -2.68
N ILE A 122 2.01 15.26 -1.34
CA ILE A 122 2.29 14.03 -0.58
C ILE A 122 1.35 12.90 -0.99
N ASN A 123 0.09 13.20 -1.32
CA ASN A 123 -0.86 12.19 -1.80
C ASN A 123 -0.32 11.44 -3.03
N GLY A 124 0.53 12.08 -3.84
CA GLY A 124 1.14 11.43 -4.99
C GLY A 124 2.05 10.25 -4.63
N MET A 125 2.56 10.20 -3.40
CA MET A 125 3.43 9.15 -2.89
C MET A 125 2.67 8.14 -2.02
N ALA A 126 1.37 8.37 -1.79
CA ALA A 126 0.56 7.54 -0.91
C ALA A 126 0.22 6.17 -1.53
N GLY A 127 0.17 6.07 -2.86
CA GLY A 127 -0.22 4.86 -3.59
C GLY A 127 -0.68 5.16 -5.03
N SER A 128 -1.65 4.38 -5.53
CA SER A 128 -2.12 4.48 -6.91
C SER A 128 -3.63 4.25 -7.07
N ARG A 129 -4.30 5.18 -7.78
CA ARG A 129 -5.67 5.00 -8.30
C ARG A 129 -5.77 3.88 -9.33
N ARG A 130 -4.67 3.54 -10.01
CA ARG A 130 -4.63 2.40 -10.95
C ARG A 130 -4.69 1.07 -10.20
N MET A 131 -4.04 0.98 -9.03
CA MET A 131 -4.20 -0.19 -8.14
C MET A 131 -5.63 -0.29 -7.63
N GLU A 132 -6.22 0.82 -7.19
CA GLU A 132 -7.63 0.84 -6.77
C GLU A 132 -8.56 0.26 -7.85
N LYS A 133 -8.43 0.72 -9.10
CA LYS A 133 -9.22 0.23 -10.23
C LYS A 133 -8.98 -1.26 -10.52
N LEU A 134 -7.75 -1.74 -10.36
CA LEU A 134 -7.42 -3.16 -10.50
C LEU A 134 -8.15 -3.99 -9.44
N LEU A 135 -8.14 -3.55 -8.17
CA LEU A 135 -8.85 -4.25 -7.09
C LEU A 135 -10.37 -4.16 -7.25
N GLU A 136 -10.92 -3.10 -7.81
CA GLU A 136 -12.35 -3.01 -8.16
C GLU A 136 -12.74 -3.99 -9.29
N THR A 137 -11.78 -4.35 -10.15
CA THR A 137 -11.99 -5.33 -11.22
C THR A 137 -11.97 -6.76 -10.68
N TYR A 138 -10.99 -7.10 -9.85
CA TYR A 138 -10.80 -8.48 -9.34
C TYR A 138 -11.53 -8.78 -8.04
N GLN A 139 -11.98 -7.75 -7.32
CA GLN A 139 -12.90 -7.86 -6.19
C GLN A 139 -12.45 -8.80 -5.05
N PRO A 140 -11.23 -8.65 -4.50
CA PRO A 140 -10.82 -9.44 -3.35
C PRO A 140 -11.72 -9.17 -2.13
N GLU A 141 -12.04 -10.23 -1.39
CA GLU A 141 -12.93 -10.15 -0.22
C GLU A 141 -12.31 -9.38 0.94
N LEU A 142 -10.97 -9.46 1.09
CA LEU A 142 -10.22 -8.76 2.11
C LEU A 142 -9.03 -8.03 1.47
N VAL A 143 -8.85 -6.75 1.80
CA VAL A 143 -7.68 -5.96 1.37
C VAL A 143 -7.04 -5.31 2.58
N ILE A 144 -5.74 -5.52 2.76
CA ILE A 144 -4.97 -4.92 3.86
C ILE A 144 -3.90 -4.02 3.26
N SER A 145 -3.93 -2.74 3.66
CA SER A 145 -2.95 -1.72 3.31
C SER A 145 -2.37 -1.06 4.56
N GLY A 146 -1.36 -0.20 4.38
CA GLY A 146 -0.75 0.59 5.44
C GLY A 146 -0.32 1.97 4.93
N HIS A 147 0.94 2.33 5.18
CA HIS A 147 1.62 3.56 4.73
C HIS A 147 1.08 4.90 5.27
N LEU A 148 -0.25 5.06 5.40
CA LEU A 148 -0.89 6.36 5.65
C LEU A 148 -0.79 6.86 7.09
N HIS A 149 -0.45 5.98 8.04
CA HIS A 149 -0.20 6.38 9.44
C HIS A 149 -1.38 7.15 10.08
N HIS A 150 -2.59 6.82 9.64
CA HIS A 150 -3.83 7.37 10.18
C HIS A 150 -4.80 6.24 10.48
N HIS A 151 -5.58 6.39 11.55
CA HIS A 151 -6.47 5.35 12.06
C HIS A 151 -7.83 5.38 11.36
N PHE A 152 -7.85 4.85 10.14
CA PHE A 152 -9.09 4.69 9.39
C PHE A 152 -9.96 3.59 9.98
N LYS A 153 -11.28 3.83 9.94
CA LYS A 153 -12.25 2.74 10.09
C LYS A 153 -12.18 1.83 8.85
N PRO A 154 -12.44 0.52 9.00
CA PRO A 154 -12.54 -0.36 7.85
C PRO A 154 -13.58 0.13 6.85
N LEU A 155 -13.23 0.10 5.56
CA LEU A 155 -14.10 0.51 4.47
C LEU A 155 -14.76 -0.72 3.85
N ALA A 156 -16.03 -0.95 4.19
CA ALA A 156 -16.85 -1.96 3.55
C ALA A 156 -17.30 -1.49 2.16
N LYS A 157 -17.13 -2.35 1.15
CA LYS A 157 -17.68 -2.20 -0.20
C LYS A 157 -18.60 -3.39 -0.50
N SER A 158 -19.28 -3.37 -1.65
CA SER A 158 -20.24 -4.42 -2.03
C SER A 158 -19.62 -5.83 -2.12
N ASN A 159 -18.32 -5.91 -2.37
CA ASN A 159 -17.59 -7.11 -2.74
C ASN A 159 -16.45 -7.47 -1.78
N GLY A 160 -16.25 -6.70 -0.72
CA GLY A 160 -15.15 -6.92 0.21
C GLY A 160 -14.98 -5.79 1.21
N ILE A 161 -13.97 -5.92 2.05
CA ILE A 161 -13.63 -4.92 3.06
C ILE A 161 -12.15 -4.55 2.95
N TYR A 162 -11.90 -3.25 2.98
CA TYR A 162 -10.58 -2.68 2.93
C TYR A 162 -10.17 -2.24 4.33
N TYR A 163 -8.94 -2.53 4.69
CA TYR A 163 -8.31 -2.11 5.93
C TYR A 163 -7.08 -1.26 5.63
N ASN A 164 -6.86 -0.27 6.47
CA ASN A 164 -5.56 0.38 6.62
C ASN A 164 -5.14 0.23 8.08
N ASN A 165 -4.11 -0.57 8.34
CA ASN A 165 -3.68 -0.95 9.69
C ASN A 165 -2.29 -0.42 10.02
N SER A 166 -1.97 0.79 9.58
CA SER A 166 -0.80 1.50 10.07
C SER A 166 -0.90 1.74 11.59
N VAL A 167 0.22 1.58 12.27
CA VAL A 167 0.41 1.94 13.68
C VAL A 167 0.79 3.42 13.81
N GLY A 168 1.65 3.93 12.92
CA GLY A 168 2.13 5.30 12.99
C GLY A 168 3.36 5.48 13.88
N TYR A 169 3.80 6.73 14.01
CA TYR A 169 4.93 7.15 14.82
C TYR A 169 4.48 7.80 16.12
N HIS A 170 5.23 7.52 17.18
CA HIS A 170 5.19 8.26 18.44
C HIS A 170 6.60 8.59 18.87
N ASN A 171 6.98 9.85 18.68
CA ASN A 171 8.27 10.39 19.06
C ASN A 171 8.13 11.86 19.48
N ASN A 172 9.24 12.48 19.91
CA ASN A 172 9.25 13.84 20.43
C ASN A 172 8.75 14.93 19.46
N ARG A 173 8.63 14.64 18.16
CA ARG A 173 8.25 15.61 17.11
C ARG A 173 6.92 15.28 16.44
N ILE A 174 6.55 14.00 16.40
CA ILE A 174 5.37 13.49 15.69
C ILE A 174 4.68 12.50 16.61
N ASN A 175 3.39 12.73 16.87
CA ASN A 175 2.51 11.78 17.55
C ASN A 175 1.28 11.51 16.68
N GLU A 176 1.25 10.31 16.11
CA GLU A 176 0.15 9.79 15.28
C GLU A 176 -0.73 8.80 16.08
N TRP A 177 -0.38 8.53 17.34
CA TRP A 177 -1.02 7.52 18.19
C TRP A 177 -2.19 8.12 18.98
N ASN A 178 -3.16 7.26 19.30
CA ASN A 178 -4.28 7.60 20.19
C ASN A 178 -4.01 7.16 21.64
N SER A 179 -2.90 6.44 21.87
CA SER A 179 -2.45 5.97 23.17
C SER A 179 -1.01 6.41 23.47
N ASP A 180 -0.60 6.29 24.73
CA ASP A 180 0.68 6.78 25.23
C ASP A 180 1.80 5.72 25.20
N ASP A 181 1.50 4.48 24.81
CA ASP A 181 2.48 3.39 24.77
C ASP A 181 2.32 2.50 23.53
N PHE A 182 3.46 1.96 23.08
CA PHE A 182 3.54 1.16 21.86
C PHE A 182 2.67 -0.09 21.90
N PHE A 183 2.61 -0.79 23.04
CA PHE A 183 1.95 -2.08 23.09
C PHE A 183 0.43 -1.91 23.03
N THR A 184 -0.09 -0.89 23.70
CA THR A 184 -1.50 -0.49 23.60
C THR A 184 -1.84 -0.07 22.18
N GLU A 185 -1.06 0.81 21.56
CA GLU A 185 -1.32 1.26 20.18
C GLU A 185 -1.28 0.08 19.21
N TRP A 186 -0.22 -0.71 19.26
CA TRP A 186 -0.05 -1.89 18.41
C TRP A 186 -1.23 -2.88 18.59
N THR A 187 -1.69 -3.09 19.82
CA THR A 187 -2.86 -3.97 20.10
C THR A 187 -4.15 -3.39 19.52
N GLN A 188 -4.38 -2.08 19.62
CA GLN A 188 -5.55 -1.41 19.03
C GLN A 188 -5.55 -1.48 17.50
N ARG A 189 -4.37 -1.52 16.89
CA ARG A 189 -4.18 -1.57 15.43
C ARG A 189 -4.07 -3.00 14.88
N LEU A 190 -3.94 -4.00 15.74
CA LEU A 190 -3.87 -5.41 15.37
C LEU A 190 -5.20 -5.87 14.75
N LEU A 191 -5.14 -6.36 13.51
CA LEU A 191 -6.26 -7.03 12.86
C LEU A 191 -6.10 -8.55 12.96
N ILE A 192 -7.09 -9.18 13.58
CA ILE A 192 -7.23 -10.63 13.63
C ILE A 192 -8.42 -10.99 12.71
N THR A 193 -8.15 -11.84 11.72
CA THR A 193 -9.17 -12.32 10.78
C THR A 193 -9.11 -13.83 10.65
N ASP A 194 -10.26 -14.45 10.41
CA ASP A 194 -10.43 -15.89 10.33
C ASP A 194 -10.68 -16.30 8.88
N LEU A 195 -9.71 -17.00 8.28
CA LEU A 195 -9.76 -17.43 6.89
C LEU A 195 -10.29 -18.86 6.80
N LYS A 196 -11.59 -19.04 7.01
CA LYS A 196 -12.29 -20.33 6.84
C LYS A 196 -12.91 -20.48 5.44
#